data_AF-A0A452R176-F1
#
_entry.id   AF-A0A452R176-F1
#
_cell.length_a   1.000
_cell.length_b   1.000
_cell.length_c   1.000
_cell.angle_alpha   90.00
_cell.angle_beta   90.00
_cell.angle_gamma   90.00
#
_symmetry.space_group_name_H-M   'P 1'
#
loop_
_entity.id
_entity.type
_entity.pdbx_description
1 polymer ?
#
loop_
_entity_poly.entity_id
_entity_poly.type
_entity_poly.pdbx_seq_one_letter_code
_entity_poly.pdbx_strand_id
1 'polypeptide(L)'
;MNSGEFRRRGKEMVDFVADYLEGIERRQVYPDVEPGYLRPLIPTTAPEEPDTFEDILNDVEKIIMPGAASPACTELETVMMDWLGKMLKLPEAFLAGQVGEGGGVIQGSASEATLVALLAARTKVVRRLQAASPGLTQGAIMEKLVAYSSDQAHSSVERAGLIGGVKLKAIPSDGKFAMRASALQEALERDKAEGLIPFFVSQPACWVWPPGHL
;
A
#
# COMPACT_ATOMS: atom_id res chain seq x y z
N MET A 1 4.28 -14.53 31.02
CA MET A 1 3.13 -13.78 31.62
C MET A 1 1.88 -14.66 31.61
N ASN A 2 1.12 -14.72 32.72
CA ASN A 2 -0.13 -15.50 32.80
C ASN A 2 -1.39 -14.63 32.57
N SER A 3 -2.57 -15.25 32.50
CA SER A 3 -3.84 -14.56 32.21
C SER A 3 -4.27 -13.52 33.27
N GLY A 4 -3.96 -13.76 34.54
CA GLY A 4 -4.22 -12.81 35.62
C GLY A 4 -3.36 -11.56 35.51
N GLU A 5 -2.07 -11.77 35.23
CA GLU A 5 -1.13 -10.69 34.97
C GLU A 5 -1.49 -9.91 33.69
N PHE A 6 -1.86 -10.61 32.61
CA PHE A 6 -2.34 -9.99 31.37
C PHE A 6 -3.56 -9.10 31.61
N ARG A 7 -4.56 -9.55 32.38
CA ARG A 7 -5.73 -8.73 32.73
C ARG A 7 -5.34 -7.48 33.51
N ARG A 8 -4.36 -7.56 34.41
CA ARG A 8 -3.87 -6.41 35.17
C ARG A 8 -3.16 -5.42 34.23
N ARG A 9 -2.14 -5.89 33.50
CA ARG A 9 -1.33 -5.06 32.59
C ARG A 9 -2.14 -4.48 31.43
N GLY A 10 -3.12 -5.23 30.93
CA GLY A 10 -4.03 -4.77 29.87
C GLY A 10 -4.87 -3.57 30.31
N LYS A 11 -5.40 -3.58 31.53
CA LYS A 11 -6.13 -2.42 32.09
C LYS A 11 -5.23 -1.21 32.27
N GLU A 12 -4.04 -1.42 32.86
CA GLU A 12 -3.02 -0.38 33.00
C GLU A 12 -2.66 0.27 31.65
N MET A 13 -2.56 -0.54 30.58
CA MET A 13 -2.30 -0.03 29.22
C MET A 13 -3.48 0.76 28.63
N VAL A 14 -4.72 0.34 28.88
CA VAL A 14 -5.91 1.07 28.44
C VAL A 14 -5.94 2.46 29.07
N ASP A 15 -5.73 2.55 30.39
CA ASP A 15 -5.68 3.83 31.11
C ASP A 15 -4.54 4.71 30.56
N PHE A 16 -3.36 4.14 30.30
CA PHE A 16 -2.23 4.88 29.71
C PHE A 16 -2.55 5.45 28.32
N VAL A 17 -3.19 4.69 27.44
CA VAL A 17 -3.56 5.17 26.09
C VAL A 17 -4.61 6.27 26.17
N ALA A 18 -5.60 6.11 27.06
CA ALA A 18 -6.63 7.12 27.29
C ALA A 18 -6.01 8.44 27.79
N ASP A 19 -5.20 8.37 28.86
CA ASP A 19 -4.51 9.53 29.43
C ASP A 19 -3.57 10.20 28.42
N TYR A 20 -2.89 9.40 27.58
CA TYR A 20 -2.03 9.91 26.52
C TYR A 20 -2.82 10.73 25.49
N LEU A 21 -3.94 10.19 24.99
CA LEU A 21 -4.77 10.86 23.98
C LEU A 21 -5.50 12.09 24.56
N GLU A 22 -6.04 12.00 25.78
CA GLU A 22 -6.65 13.14 26.48
C GLU A 22 -5.63 14.25 26.79
N GLY A 23 -4.38 13.88 27.04
CA GLY A 23 -3.29 14.80 27.34
C GLY A 23 -2.45 15.24 26.15
N ILE A 24 -2.79 14.83 24.92
CA ILE A 24 -1.89 14.96 23.77
C ILE A 24 -1.57 16.41 23.42
N GLU A 25 -2.51 17.33 23.62
CA GLU A 25 -2.35 18.77 23.36
C GLU A 25 -1.27 19.44 24.22
N ARG A 26 -0.94 18.85 25.38
CA ARG A 26 0.11 19.36 26.27
C ARG A 26 1.50 18.90 25.89
N ARG A 27 1.62 17.99 24.91
CA ARG A 27 2.91 17.41 24.50
C ARG A 27 3.50 18.18 23.32
N GLN A 28 4.82 18.28 23.31
CA GLN A 28 5.54 18.81 22.16
C GLN A 28 5.41 17.84 20.98
N VAL A 29 4.96 18.35 19.83
CA VAL A 29 4.69 17.53 18.63
C VAL A 29 5.98 17.05 17.96
N TYR A 30 6.95 17.95 17.78
CA TYR A 30 8.25 17.63 17.20
C TYR A 30 9.28 17.38 18.30
N PRO A 31 9.91 16.21 18.37
CA PRO A 31 10.87 15.92 19.43
C PRO A 31 12.16 16.74 19.26
N ASP A 32 12.74 17.19 20.38
CA ASP A 32 14.03 17.90 20.42
C ASP A 32 15.16 16.90 20.68
N VAL A 33 15.42 16.03 19.70
CA VAL A 33 16.43 14.97 19.79
C VAL A 33 17.22 14.84 18.50
N GLU A 34 18.51 14.55 18.63
CA GLU A 34 19.41 14.35 17.50
C GLU A 34 19.39 12.91 16.97
N PRO A 35 19.65 12.67 15.67
CA PRO A 35 19.82 11.33 15.12
C PRO A 35 20.85 10.51 15.91
N GLY A 36 20.42 9.35 16.42
CA GLY A 36 21.25 8.45 17.23
C GLY A 36 21.12 8.60 18.74
N TYR A 37 20.32 9.55 19.25
CA TYR A 37 20.14 9.80 20.69
C TYR A 37 19.75 8.56 21.52
N LEU A 38 19.03 7.61 20.92
CA LEU A 38 18.50 6.44 21.62
C LEU A 38 19.56 5.38 21.94
N ARG A 39 20.57 5.21 21.07
CA ARG A 39 21.58 4.15 21.19
C ARG A 39 22.34 4.14 22.52
N PRO A 40 22.82 5.27 23.07
CA PRO A 40 23.47 5.28 24.38
C PRO A 40 22.50 5.09 25.57
N LEU A 41 21.18 5.15 25.36
CA LEU A 41 20.17 5.09 26.42
C LEU A 41 19.65 3.67 26.68
N ILE A 42 20.02 2.70 25.85
CA ILE A 42 19.57 1.31 25.95
C ILE A 42 20.78 0.36 26.04
N PRO A 43 20.64 -0.82 26.67
CA PRO A 43 21.70 -1.82 26.70
C PRO A 43 22.19 -2.19 25.30
N THR A 44 23.50 -2.42 25.16
CA THR A 44 24.14 -2.76 23.88
C THR A 44 23.90 -4.19 23.42
N THR A 45 23.35 -5.03 24.30
CA THR A 45 22.99 -6.43 24.05
C THR A 45 21.58 -6.67 24.58
N ALA A 46 20.83 -7.55 23.91
CA ALA A 46 19.58 -8.05 24.46
C ALA A 46 19.86 -8.81 25.78
N PRO A 47 18.98 -8.75 26.79
CA PRO A 47 19.12 -9.56 27.99
C PRO A 47 19.08 -11.06 27.66
N GLU A 48 19.96 -11.86 28.27
CA GLU A 48 20.19 -13.27 27.94
C GLU A 48 19.13 -14.25 28.49
N GLU A 49 18.25 -13.81 29.40
CA GLU A 49 17.20 -14.66 29.97
C GLU A 49 15.79 -14.27 29.46
N PRO A 50 15.32 -14.87 28.36
CA PRO A 50 13.90 -15.03 28.06
C PRO A 50 13.45 -16.50 28.18
N ASP A 51 12.14 -16.72 28.44
CA ASP A 51 11.45 -18.02 28.61
C ASP A 51 11.85 -19.12 27.59
N THR A 52 11.65 -20.38 27.96
CA THR A 52 12.04 -21.59 27.22
C THR A 52 11.53 -21.62 25.78
N PHE A 53 12.45 -21.84 24.83
CA PHE A 53 12.18 -21.96 23.40
C PHE A 53 11.18 -23.08 23.07
N GLU A 54 11.18 -24.18 23.86
CA GLU A 54 10.19 -25.26 23.73
C GLU A 54 8.74 -24.81 24.00
N ASP A 55 8.50 -23.85 24.88
CA ASP A 55 7.14 -23.36 25.18
C ASP A 55 6.65 -22.41 24.08
N ILE A 56 7.55 -21.59 23.54
CA ILE A 56 7.25 -20.69 22.40
C ILE A 56 6.89 -21.50 21.15
N LEU A 57 7.63 -22.58 20.85
CA LEU A 57 7.33 -23.44 19.70
C LEU A 57 6.02 -24.22 19.89
N ASN A 58 5.77 -24.74 21.10
CA ASN A 58 4.52 -25.44 21.42
C ASN A 58 3.30 -24.52 21.32
N ASP A 59 3.40 -23.24 21.70
CA ASP A 59 2.31 -22.27 21.57
C ASP A 59 2.08 -21.84 20.12
N VAL A 60 3.12 -21.73 19.31
CA VAL A 60 2.98 -21.51 17.86
C VAL A 60 2.21 -22.69 17.23
N GLU A 61 2.52 -23.92 17.61
CA GLU A 61 1.89 -25.11 17.03
C GLU A 61 0.48 -25.40 17.58
N LYS A 62 0.19 -25.06 18.84
CA LYS A 62 -1.15 -25.27 19.44
C LYS A 62 -2.12 -24.10 19.31
N ILE A 63 -1.63 -22.87 19.22
CA ILE A 63 -2.48 -21.67 19.31
C ILE A 63 -2.49 -20.92 17.97
N ILE A 64 -1.36 -20.84 17.26
CA ILE A 64 -1.24 -20.08 16.01
C ILE A 64 -1.52 -20.96 14.78
N MET A 65 -1.01 -22.19 14.71
CA MET A 65 -1.27 -23.10 13.59
C MET A 65 -2.74 -23.46 13.36
N PRO A 66 -3.62 -23.57 14.37
CA PRO A 66 -5.06 -23.73 14.13
C PRO A 66 -5.73 -22.50 13.51
N GLY A 67 -5.07 -21.34 13.53
CA GLY A 67 -5.48 -20.10 12.87
C GLY A 67 -4.93 -19.91 11.44
N ALA A 68 -4.22 -20.89 10.88
CA ALA A 68 -3.41 -20.75 9.66
C ALA A 68 -4.16 -20.36 8.36
N ALA A 69 -5.49 -20.28 8.37
CA ALA A 69 -6.23 -19.60 7.31
C ALA A 69 -7.56 -19.01 7.80
N SER A 70 -7.63 -18.52 9.05
CA SER A 70 -8.83 -17.98 9.72
C SER A 70 -9.89 -17.48 8.72
N PRO A 71 -10.90 -18.31 8.36
CA PRO A 71 -11.81 -17.99 7.27
C PRO A 71 -12.57 -16.69 7.52
N ALA A 72 -12.88 -16.45 8.81
CA ALA A 72 -13.48 -15.23 9.28
C ALA A 72 -12.63 -13.98 8.99
N CYS A 73 -11.29 -14.07 9.00
CA CYS A 73 -10.42 -12.93 8.68
C CYS A 73 -10.62 -12.48 7.22
N THR A 74 -10.54 -13.43 6.28
CA THR A 74 -10.71 -13.16 4.84
C THR A 74 -12.13 -12.77 4.48
N GLU A 75 -13.13 -13.47 5.04
CA GLU A 75 -14.55 -13.19 4.77
C GLU A 75 -14.96 -11.82 5.34
N LEU A 76 -14.52 -11.50 6.57
CA LEU A 76 -14.80 -10.21 7.19
C LEU A 76 -14.18 -9.07 6.38
N GLU A 77 -12.91 -9.20 5.98
CA GLU A 77 -12.25 -8.19 5.15
C GLU A 77 -13.02 -7.92 3.86
N THR A 78 -13.42 -8.98 3.16
CA THR A 78 -14.19 -8.87 1.91
C THR A 78 -15.50 -8.08 2.12
N VAL A 79 -16.27 -8.42 3.15
CA VAL A 79 -17.54 -7.73 3.46
C VAL A 79 -17.30 -6.28 3.88
N MET A 80 -16.27 -6.00 4.68
CA MET A 80 -15.92 -4.64 5.10
C MET A 80 -15.49 -3.78 3.91
N MET A 81 -14.73 -4.35 2.97
CA MET A 81 -14.33 -3.64 1.75
C MET A 81 -15.52 -3.36 0.83
N ASP A 82 -16.51 -4.24 0.76
CA ASP A 82 -17.78 -3.97 0.06
C ASP A 82 -18.56 -2.82 0.73
N TRP A 83 -18.60 -2.79 2.07
CA TRP A 83 -19.23 -1.68 2.81
C TRP A 83 -18.53 -0.36 2.54
N LEU A 84 -17.19 -0.33 2.60
CA LEU A 84 -16.40 0.85 2.28
C LEU A 84 -16.61 1.30 0.84
N GLY A 85 -16.62 0.37 -0.13
CA GLY A 85 -16.91 0.66 -1.53
C GLY A 85 -18.29 1.30 -1.73
N LYS A 86 -19.31 0.81 -1.03
CA LYS A 86 -20.67 1.40 -1.02
C LYS A 86 -20.69 2.79 -0.38
N MET A 87 -19.98 3.00 0.73
CA MET A 87 -19.86 4.32 1.37
C MET A 87 -19.21 5.35 0.45
N LEU A 88 -18.21 4.93 -0.32
CA LEU A 88 -17.51 5.74 -1.32
C LEU A 88 -18.27 5.85 -2.65
N LYS A 89 -19.41 5.17 -2.80
CA LYS A 89 -20.20 5.08 -4.04
C LYS A 89 -19.36 4.63 -5.24
N LEU A 90 -18.48 3.65 -5.02
CA LEU A 90 -17.72 3.03 -6.11
C LEU A 90 -18.65 2.22 -7.02
N PRO A 91 -18.32 2.10 -8.33
CA PRO A 91 -19.03 1.21 -9.24
C PRO A 91 -19.09 -0.24 -8.71
N GLU A 92 -20.18 -0.94 -8.98
CA GLU A 92 -20.40 -2.33 -8.52
C GLU A 92 -19.31 -3.30 -8.99
N ALA A 93 -18.62 -3.00 -10.09
CA ALA A 93 -17.48 -3.77 -10.59
C ALA A 93 -16.29 -3.84 -9.60
N PHE A 94 -16.23 -2.96 -8.59
CA PHE A 94 -15.22 -3.01 -7.52
C PHE A 94 -15.67 -3.80 -6.29
N LEU A 95 -16.94 -4.20 -6.22
CA LEU A 95 -17.47 -4.97 -5.11
C LEU A 95 -17.29 -6.47 -5.40
N ALA A 96 -16.97 -7.24 -4.36
CA ALA A 96 -16.89 -8.68 -4.46
C ALA A 96 -18.30 -9.28 -4.67
N GLY A 97 -19.26 -8.87 -3.83
CA GLY A 97 -20.62 -9.42 -3.89
C GLY A 97 -20.65 -10.95 -3.82
N GLN A 98 -21.63 -11.57 -4.48
CA GLN A 98 -21.73 -13.04 -4.55
C GLN A 98 -21.10 -13.63 -5.82
N VAL A 99 -21.05 -12.84 -6.90
CA VAL A 99 -20.63 -13.28 -8.25
C VAL A 99 -19.74 -12.25 -8.95
N GLY A 100 -19.24 -11.24 -8.24
CA GLY A 100 -18.38 -10.21 -8.81
C GLY A 100 -17.00 -10.76 -9.17
N GLU A 101 -16.43 -10.27 -10.28
CA GLU A 101 -15.05 -10.57 -10.67
C GLU A 101 -14.02 -9.63 -9.99
N GLY A 102 -14.52 -8.58 -9.32
CA GLY A 102 -13.73 -7.60 -8.58
C GLY A 102 -13.69 -7.87 -7.07
N GLY A 103 -13.25 -6.86 -6.31
CA GLY A 103 -13.19 -6.90 -4.85
C GLY A 103 -12.17 -5.91 -4.29
N GLY A 104 -12.28 -5.64 -2.99
CA GLY A 104 -11.30 -4.85 -2.24
C GLY A 104 -10.45 -5.72 -1.33
N VAL A 105 -9.22 -5.27 -1.07
CA VAL A 105 -8.25 -5.93 -0.17
C VAL A 105 -7.50 -4.85 0.60
N ILE A 106 -7.21 -5.10 1.87
CA ILE A 106 -6.43 -4.21 2.72
C ILE A 106 -4.94 -4.36 2.35
N GLN A 107 -4.29 -3.24 2.14
CA GLN A 107 -2.85 -3.16 1.87
C GLN A 107 -2.15 -2.46 3.04
N GLY A 108 -0.88 -2.77 3.29
CA GLY A 108 -0.12 -2.12 4.37
C GLY A 108 0.05 -0.62 4.16
N SER A 109 0.10 -0.18 2.90
CA SER A 109 0.18 1.23 2.53
C SER A 109 -0.31 1.51 1.11
N ALA A 110 -0.61 2.77 0.81
CA ALA A 110 -0.90 3.21 -0.57
C ALA A 110 0.31 3.03 -1.52
N SER A 111 1.53 3.03 -0.98
CA SER A 111 2.76 2.77 -1.75
C SER A 111 2.80 1.34 -2.27
N GLU A 112 2.49 0.38 -1.41
CA GLU A 112 2.37 -1.03 -1.78
C GLU A 112 1.22 -1.25 -2.76
N ALA A 113 0.05 -0.65 -2.52
CA ALA A 113 -1.09 -0.75 -3.44
C ALA A 113 -0.73 -0.25 -4.87
N THR A 114 0.02 0.85 -4.97
CA THR A 114 0.50 1.38 -6.24
C THR A 114 1.44 0.39 -6.94
N LEU A 115 2.39 -0.19 -6.18
CA LEU A 115 3.31 -1.19 -6.71
C LEU A 115 2.57 -2.45 -7.18
N VAL A 116 1.62 -2.96 -6.39
CA VAL A 116 0.80 -4.13 -6.75
C VAL A 116 0.04 -3.88 -8.05
N ALA A 117 -0.62 -2.72 -8.19
CA ALA A 117 -1.33 -2.36 -9.41
C ALA A 117 -0.40 -2.30 -10.64
N LEU A 118 0.79 -1.72 -10.50
CA LEU A 118 1.79 -1.65 -11.56
C LEU A 118 2.29 -3.05 -11.94
N LEU A 119 2.60 -3.91 -10.98
CA LEU A 119 3.06 -5.29 -11.22
C LEU A 119 1.98 -6.13 -11.91
N ALA A 120 0.71 -5.97 -11.52
CA ALA A 120 -0.42 -6.61 -12.18
C ALA A 120 -0.57 -6.14 -13.64
N ALA A 121 -0.51 -4.83 -13.88
CA ALA A 121 -0.55 -4.25 -15.23
C ALA A 121 0.62 -4.74 -16.10
N ARG A 122 1.84 -4.76 -15.55
CA ARG A 122 3.06 -5.26 -16.21
C ARG A 122 2.89 -6.73 -16.61
N THR A 123 2.44 -7.57 -15.68
CA THR A 123 2.23 -9.00 -15.93
C THR A 123 1.16 -9.23 -17.00
N LYS A 124 0.07 -8.46 -16.95
CA LYS A 124 -1.02 -8.52 -17.94
C LYS A 124 -0.53 -8.17 -19.35
N VAL A 125 0.23 -7.07 -19.51
CA VAL A 125 0.73 -6.66 -20.83
C VAL A 125 1.80 -7.61 -21.37
N VAL A 126 2.68 -8.14 -20.51
CA VAL A 126 3.70 -9.13 -20.90
C VAL A 126 3.03 -10.39 -21.44
N ARG A 127 2.07 -10.96 -20.69
CA ARG A 127 1.33 -12.16 -21.13
C ARG A 127 0.59 -11.92 -22.44
N ARG A 128 -0.04 -10.76 -22.60
CA ARG A 128 -0.74 -10.38 -23.85
C ARG A 128 0.21 -10.38 -25.06
N LEU A 129 1.39 -9.78 -24.91
CA LEU A 129 2.35 -9.67 -26.01
C LEU A 129 3.02 -11.01 -26.34
N GLN A 130 3.29 -11.85 -25.33
CA GLN A 130 3.80 -13.19 -25.55
C GLN A 130 2.77 -14.10 -26.23
N ALA A 131 1.49 -13.98 -25.89
CA ALA A 131 0.42 -14.71 -26.57
C ALA A 131 0.32 -14.31 -28.06
N ALA A 132 0.52 -13.03 -28.38
CA ALA A 132 0.53 -12.55 -29.76
C ALA A 132 1.84 -12.87 -30.51
N SER A 133 2.94 -13.08 -29.79
CA SER A 133 4.27 -13.35 -30.37
C SER A 133 5.12 -14.20 -29.41
N PRO A 134 5.01 -15.53 -29.48
CA PRO A 134 5.60 -16.45 -28.49
C PRO A 134 7.14 -16.39 -28.34
N GLY A 135 7.84 -15.84 -29.34
CA GLY A 135 9.29 -15.67 -29.29
C GLY A 135 9.79 -14.45 -28.50
N LEU A 136 8.90 -13.56 -28.04
CA LEU A 136 9.28 -12.37 -27.27
C LEU A 136 9.62 -12.73 -25.82
N THR A 137 10.86 -12.45 -25.43
CA THR A 137 11.31 -12.60 -24.05
C THR A 137 10.70 -11.50 -23.17
N GLN A 138 10.53 -11.80 -21.87
CA GLN A 138 10.03 -10.82 -20.92
C GLN A 138 10.94 -9.57 -20.85
N GLY A 139 12.27 -9.74 -20.91
CA GLY A 139 13.23 -8.63 -20.90
C GLY A 139 13.03 -7.67 -22.08
N ALA A 140 12.90 -8.20 -23.29
CA ALA A 140 12.67 -7.38 -24.50
C ALA A 140 11.34 -6.61 -24.45
N ILE A 141 10.31 -7.18 -23.80
CA ILE A 141 9.06 -6.46 -23.57
C ILE A 141 9.26 -5.36 -22.53
N MET A 142 9.87 -5.68 -21.38
CA MET A 142 10.08 -4.74 -20.27
C MET A 142 10.91 -3.53 -20.69
N GLU A 143 11.91 -3.71 -21.56
CA GLU A 143 12.68 -2.61 -22.16
C GLU A 143 11.81 -1.58 -22.87
N LYS A 144 10.63 -1.96 -23.39
CA LYS A 144 9.73 -1.06 -24.11
C LYS A 144 8.59 -0.51 -23.25
N LEU A 145 8.38 -1.05 -22.05
CA LEU A 145 7.27 -0.63 -21.20
C LEU A 145 7.48 0.79 -20.65
N VAL A 146 6.43 1.60 -20.74
CA VAL A 146 6.39 2.95 -20.15
C VAL A 146 5.09 3.16 -19.36
N ALA A 147 5.25 3.62 -18.13
CA ALA A 147 4.20 4.05 -17.22
C ALA A 147 4.17 5.59 -17.14
N TYR A 148 3.02 6.14 -16.73
CA TYR A 148 2.83 7.59 -16.62
C TYR A 148 2.22 7.97 -15.27
N SER A 149 2.55 9.17 -14.80
CA SER A 149 1.87 9.81 -13.68
C SER A 149 1.89 11.32 -13.83
N SER A 150 1.05 12.05 -13.07
CA SER A 150 1.21 13.51 -12.97
C SER A 150 2.60 13.86 -12.45
N ASP A 151 3.12 15.02 -12.83
CA ASP A 151 4.29 15.67 -12.19
C ASP A 151 4.08 16.02 -10.70
N GLN A 152 2.83 15.97 -10.21
CA GLN A 152 2.46 16.13 -8.80
C GLN A 152 2.25 14.79 -8.05
N ALA A 153 2.58 13.66 -8.69
CA ALA A 153 2.39 12.36 -8.06
C ALA A 153 3.29 12.18 -6.83
N HIS A 154 2.79 11.45 -5.83
CA HIS A 154 3.60 11.09 -4.67
C HIS A 154 4.81 10.21 -5.08
N SER A 155 5.94 10.39 -4.39
CA SER A 155 7.20 9.65 -4.61
C SER A 155 7.06 8.12 -4.65
N SER A 156 5.98 7.57 -4.07
CA SER A 156 5.69 6.13 -4.14
C SER A 156 5.50 5.62 -5.58
N VAL A 157 5.04 6.45 -6.51
CA VAL A 157 4.90 6.05 -7.93
C VAL A 157 6.26 5.88 -8.58
N GLU A 158 7.20 6.79 -8.30
CA GLU A 158 8.60 6.66 -8.75
C GLU A 158 9.26 5.40 -8.16
N ARG A 159 9.07 5.15 -6.85
CA ARG A 159 9.54 3.92 -6.20
C ARG A 159 8.93 2.67 -6.85
N ALA A 160 7.64 2.71 -7.19
CA ALA A 160 6.96 1.60 -7.86
C ALA A 160 7.54 1.35 -9.27
N GLY A 161 7.84 2.41 -10.03
CA GLY A 161 8.52 2.30 -11.32
C GLY A 161 9.92 1.70 -11.21
N LEU A 162 10.68 2.15 -10.21
CA LEU A 162 12.04 1.65 -9.94
C LEU A 162 12.04 0.16 -9.56
N ILE A 163 11.22 -0.24 -8.58
CA ILE A 163 11.10 -1.64 -8.14
C ILE A 163 10.49 -2.51 -9.27
N GLY A 164 9.54 -1.94 -10.02
CA GLY A 164 8.89 -2.60 -11.15
C GLY A 164 9.80 -2.79 -12.36
N GLY A 165 10.96 -2.14 -12.42
CA GLY A 165 11.89 -2.20 -13.54
C GLY A 165 11.31 -1.65 -14.84
N VAL A 166 10.53 -0.57 -14.75
CA VAL A 166 9.83 0.05 -15.89
C VAL A 166 10.16 1.53 -16.00
N LYS A 167 10.09 2.08 -17.21
CA LYS A 167 10.22 3.53 -17.42
C LYS A 167 8.98 4.22 -16.83
N LEU A 168 9.18 5.31 -16.09
CA LEU A 168 8.12 6.19 -15.63
C LEU A 168 8.34 7.58 -16.23
N LYS A 169 7.29 8.16 -16.82
CA LYS A 169 7.32 9.53 -17.33
C LYS A 169 6.29 10.39 -16.61
N ALA A 170 6.71 11.55 -16.13
CA ALA A 170 5.83 12.57 -15.59
C ALA A 170 5.07 13.27 -16.72
N ILE A 171 3.77 13.48 -16.52
CA ILE A 171 2.88 14.25 -17.38
C ILE A 171 2.69 15.63 -16.76
N PRO A 172 2.93 16.72 -17.51
CA PRO A 172 2.70 18.07 -17.03
C PRO A 172 1.26 18.27 -16.56
N SER A 173 1.09 18.87 -15.39
CA SER A 173 -0.21 19.29 -14.89
C SER A 173 -0.65 20.65 -15.47
N ASP A 174 -1.95 20.92 -15.44
CA ASP A 174 -2.49 22.22 -15.83
C ASP A 174 -2.33 23.27 -14.70
N GLY A 175 -2.86 24.48 -14.91
CA GLY A 175 -2.82 25.55 -13.91
C GLY A 175 -3.57 25.25 -12.59
N LYS A 176 -4.30 24.13 -12.50
CA LYS A 176 -4.92 23.63 -11.26
C LYS A 176 -4.21 22.39 -10.72
N PHE A 177 -2.99 22.14 -11.18
CA PHE A 177 -2.17 20.99 -10.77
C PHE A 177 -2.84 19.65 -11.09
N ALA A 178 -3.71 19.61 -12.11
CA ALA A 178 -4.40 18.41 -12.54
C ALA A 178 -3.82 17.88 -13.86
N MET A 179 -3.57 16.57 -13.93
CA MET A 179 -3.21 15.92 -15.18
C MET A 179 -4.41 15.94 -16.15
N ARG A 180 -4.19 16.38 -17.39
CA ARG A 180 -5.25 16.51 -18.40
C ARG A 180 -5.11 15.48 -19.52
N ALA A 181 -6.25 15.16 -20.12
CA ALA A 181 -6.33 14.18 -21.21
C ALA A 181 -5.45 14.57 -22.40
N SER A 182 -5.37 15.86 -22.74
CA SER A 182 -4.53 16.36 -23.84
C SER A 182 -3.05 16.06 -23.63
N ALA A 183 -2.50 16.40 -22.47
CA ALA A 183 -1.09 16.17 -22.14
C ALA A 183 -0.75 14.66 -22.08
N LEU A 184 -1.65 13.86 -21.52
CA LEU A 184 -1.48 12.40 -21.50
C LEU A 184 -1.53 11.83 -22.93
N GLN A 185 -2.48 12.27 -23.75
CA GLN A 185 -2.63 11.78 -25.13
C GLN A 185 -1.41 12.13 -25.99
N GLU A 186 -0.88 13.34 -25.86
CA GLU A 186 0.35 13.75 -26.53
C GLU A 186 1.54 12.85 -26.15
N ALA A 187 1.72 12.57 -24.85
CA ALA A 187 2.78 11.68 -24.37
C ALA A 187 2.60 10.24 -24.89
N LEU A 188 1.36 9.74 -24.90
CA LEU A 188 1.04 8.40 -25.42
C LEU A 188 1.38 8.27 -26.90
N GLU A 189 1.00 9.25 -27.74
CA GLU A 189 1.25 9.21 -29.17
C GLU A 189 2.74 9.34 -29.51
N ARG A 190 3.46 10.25 -28.83
CA ARG A 190 4.93 10.36 -28.97
C ARG A 190 5.62 9.05 -28.62
N ASP A 191 5.30 8.48 -27.47
CA ASP A 191 5.99 7.29 -26.96
C ASP A 191 5.67 6.05 -27.81
N LYS A 192 4.45 5.92 -28.34
CA LYS A 192 4.12 4.88 -29.33
C LYS A 192 4.92 5.05 -30.62
N ALA A 193 5.08 6.29 -31.11
CA ALA A 193 5.87 6.58 -32.31
C ALA A 193 7.36 6.25 -32.11
N GLU A 194 7.87 6.36 -30.88
CA GLU A 194 9.22 5.93 -30.48
C GLU A 194 9.33 4.40 -30.26
N GLY A 195 8.26 3.63 -30.45
CA GLY A 195 8.23 2.18 -30.27
C GLY A 195 8.13 1.72 -28.82
N LEU A 196 7.81 2.62 -27.88
CA LEU A 196 7.48 2.27 -26.49
C LEU A 196 6.04 1.77 -26.40
N ILE A 197 5.76 1.07 -25.30
CA ILE A 197 4.49 0.41 -25.02
C ILE A 197 3.90 1.00 -23.73
N PRO A 198 2.98 1.97 -23.85
CA PRO A 198 2.16 2.42 -22.74
C PRO A 198 1.42 1.25 -22.07
N PHE A 199 1.54 1.11 -20.76
CA PHE A 199 0.88 0.01 -20.04
C PHE A 199 0.21 0.37 -18.70
N PHE A 200 0.60 1.48 -18.08
CA PHE A 200 0.08 1.88 -16.77
C PHE A 200 0.03 3.42 -16.63
N VAL A 201 -1.01 3.91 -15.97
CA VAL A 201 -1.15 5.33 -15.62
C VAL A 201 -1.58 5.42 -14.16
N SER A 202 -0.86 6.18 -13.35
CA SER A 202 -1.25 6.53 -11.98
C SER A 202 -1.75 7.96 -11.95
N GLN A 203 -3.00 8.16 -11.56
CA GLN A 203 -3.59 9.48 -11.40
C GLN A 203 -3.87 9.74 -9.92
N PRO A 204 -3.15 10.67 -9.27
CA PRO A 204 -3.47 11.07 -7.91
C PRO A 204 -4.83 11.78 -7.90
N ALA A 205 -5.73 11.32 -7.04
CA ALA A 205 -6.98 12.00 -6.73
C ALA A 205 -6.82 12.74 -5.39
N CYS A 206 -5.99 13.78 -5.38
CA CYS A 206 -5.99 14.70 -4.25
C CYS A 206 -7.19 15.63 -4.42
N TRP A 207 -8.16 15.51 -3.53
CA TRP A 207 -9.29 16.43 -3.41
C TRP A 207 -8.74 17.83 -3.19
N VAL A 208 -8.78 18.68 -4.22
CA VAL A 208 -8.78 20.12 -4.00
C VAL A 208 -10.12 20.40 -3.35
N TRP A 209 -10.16 20.55 -2.02
CA TRP A 209 -11.35 21.01 -1.33
C TRP A 209 -11.72 22.36 -1.95
N PRO A 210 -12.87 22.49 -2.64
CA PRO A 210 -13.29 23.81 -3.10
C PRO A 210 -13.48 24.67 -1.84
N PRO A 211 -12.84 25.85 -1.75
CA PRO A 211 -13.03 26.73 -0.61
C PRO A 211 -14.52 27.12 -0.57
N GLY A 212 -15.24 26.76 0.50
CA GLY A 212 -16.63 27.20 0.67
C GLY A 212 -17.60 26.32 1.47
N HIS A 213 -17.18 25.20 2.07
CA HIS A 213 -18.05 24.42 2.96
C HIS A 213 -17.41 24.27 4.36
N LEU A 214 -17.48 25.34 5.13
CA LEU A 214 -17.50 25.39 6.60
C LEU A 214 -18.55 26.43 6.99
#